data_AF-A0A6A5AJG7-F1
#
_entry.id   AF-A0A6A5AJG7-F1
#
_cell.length_a   1.000
_cell.length_b   1.000
_cell.length_c   1.000
_cell.angle_alpha   90.00
_cell.angle_beta   90.00
_cell.angle_gamma   90.00
#
_symmetry.space_group_name_H-M   'P 1'
#
loop_
_entity.id
_entity.type
_entity.pdbx_description
1 polymer ?
#
loop_
_entity_poly.entity_id
_entity_poly.type
_entity_poly.pdbx_seq_one_letter_code
_entity_poly.pdbx_strand_id
1 'polypeptide(L)'
;MSSTMGHKQHVVVFNKLSLVWSVVFSINLAFMPMKAYWTEYYPWSMPSPPTLLLEKNPDDFHSYTSTTSQFLQNAYNSDTFPDPNNMFLRDPASPTYAVRYTVKVPYSVPASNCLGVVLTFPGQLYYGQGIRDFVCAFAALNQSARADSAPTWTKCQHEYLLGQPIAEGCIWAAPAPPSSASNDNTTNTMSYAVYFGRLELQGPTYNWFKFAFRSCLTLFIVCLLWRMYFAHYRPLVANLGRLGLGDGAAYEKFELLVGDPTPIVLSHPFVCLVFVWDVWLSPVYFGLATIRVSQFSDWWIFFLGSLYGSRTLWFAYFTMRYATYAIKRWHVEHRFAAIDPGLVAMAVVVFSGPMMWVAANTALATYFYFTWSIFDSSSPGHSIETFPGAVSAVLMISLIPFTYSILVSWVDHTNPTDQRTFHDMIHAPVAVAPYIIIIITVASCSVRAAVCMYLVQ
;
A
#
# COMPACT_ATOMS: atom_id res chain seq x y z
N MET A 1 55.16 -46.16 17.99
CA MET A 1 54.01 -46.27 17.07
C MET A 1 53.27 -44.95 17.07
N SER A 2 53.51 -44.12 16.06
CA SER A 2 52.79 -42.86 15.86
C SER A 2 51.44 -43.19 15.24
N SER A 3 50.37 -43.01 16.01
CA SER A 3 48.99 -43.14 15.52
C SER A 3 48.68 -41.91 14.66
N THR A 4 48.85 -42.03 13.35
CA THR A 4 48.24 -41.12 12.39
C THR A 4 46.73 -41.35 12.42
N MET A 5 46.02 -40.65 13.32
CA MET A 5 44.58 -40.45 13.22
C MET A 5 44.33 -39.67 11.92
N GLY A 6 44.14 -40.40 10.82
CA GLY A 6 43.61 -39.81 9.59
C GLY A 6 42.24 -39.22 9.93
N HIS A 7 42.14 -37.90 9.97
CA HIS A 7 40.86 -37.23 10.03
C HIS A 7 40.05 -37.66 8.82
N LYS A 8 39.00 -38.47 9.04
CA LYS A 8 38.03 -38.81 8.01
C LYS A 8 37.39 -37.49 7.56
N GLN A 9 37.68 -37.07 6.32
CA GLN A 9 36.96 -35.95 5.73
C GLN A 9 35.55 -36.40 5.41
N HIS A 10 34.57 -35.68 5.97
CA HIS A 10 33.16 -35.93 5.68
C HIS A 10 32.74 -35.17 4.43
N VAL A 11 31.94 -35.80 3.57
CA VAL A 11 31.41 -35.15 2.37
C VAL A 11 30.22 -34.27 2.76
N VAL A 12 30.32 -32.97 2.55
CA VAL A 12 29.22 -32.01 2.78
C VAL A 12 28.63 -31.61 1.43
N VAL A 13 27.33 -31.81 1.24
CA VAL A 13 26.61 -31.48 0.00
C VAL A 13 25.45 -30.54 0.31
N PHE A 14 25.25 -29.52 -0.52
CA PHE A 14 24.08 -28.66 -0.43
C PHE A 14 22.86 -29.32 -1.07
N ASN A 15 21.72 -29.26 -0.39
CA ASN A 15 20.45 -29.60 -1.02
C ASN A 15 20.12 -28.55 -2.09
N LYS A 16 20.07 -28.98 -3.35
CA LYS A 16 19.88 -28.08 -4.51
C LYS A 16 18.57 -27.30 -4.42
N LEU A 17 17.48 -27.94 -3.99
CA LEU A 17 16.17 -27.31 -3.90
C LEU A 17 16.17 -26.19 -2.85
N SER A 18 16.71 -26.46 -1.66
CA SER A 18 16.84 -25.46 -0.58
C SER A 18 17.69 -24.26 -1.00
N LEU A 19 18.79 -24.51 -1.71
CA LEU A 19 19.67 -23.45 -2.22
C LEU A 19 18.95 -22.58 -3.25
N VAL A 20 18.21 -23.19 -4.19
CA VAL A 20 17.41 -22.46 -5.19
C VAL A 20 16.40 -21.55 -4.50
N TRP A 21 15.63 -22.07 -3.55
CA TRP A 21 14.64 -21.28 -2.80
C TRP A 21 15.29 -20.14 -2.02
N SER A 22 16.39 -20.40 -1.32
CA SER A 22 17.12 -19.38 -0.57
C SER A 22 17.64 -18.25 -1.48
N VAL A 23 18.14 -18.58 -2.67
CA VAL A 23 18.57 -17.59 -3.68
C VAL A 23 17.37 -16.79 -4.18
N VAL A 24 16.23 -17.42 -4.46
CA VAL A 24 15.01 -16.72 -4.89
C VAL A 24 14.52 -15.74 -3.83
N PHE A 25 14.48 -16.14 -2.55
CA PHE A 25 14.14 -15.23 -1.45
C PHE A 25 15.14 -14.09 -1.31
N SER A 26 16.43 -14.38 -1.46
CA SER A 26 17.49 -13.36 -1.41
C SER A 26 17.33 -12.32 -2.52
N ILE A 27 17.02 -12.76 -3.74
CA ILE A 27 16.75 -11.87 -4.88
C ILE A 27 15.51 -11.03 -4.58
N ASN A 28 14.41 -11.66 -4.16
CA ASN A 28 13.17 -10.95 -3.81
C ASN A 28 13.42 -9.87 -2.75
N LEU A 29 14.15 -10.19 -1.68
CA LEU A 29 14.50 -9.25 -0.61
C LEU A 29 15.38 -8.10 -1.11
N ALA A 30 16.40 -8.39 -1.93
CA ALA A 30 17.27 -7.37 -2.49
C ALA A 30 16.49 -6.39 -3.37
N PHE A 31 15.53 -6.88 -4.17
CA PHE A 31 14.71 -6.06 -5.07
C PHE A 31 13.48 -5.44 -4.42
N MET A 32 13.22 -5.65 -3.12
CA MET A 32 12.10 -5.01 -2.41
C MET A 32 12.03 -3.49 -2.58
N PRO A 33 13.13 -2.72 -2.50
CA PRO A 33 13.08 -1.26 -2.74
C PRO A 33 12.64 -0.92 -4.16
N MET A 34 13.03 -1.74 -5.13
CA MET A 34 12.75 -1.52 -6.56
C MET A 34 11.34 -1.89 -6.97
N LYS A 35 10.62 -2.68 -6.15
CA LYS A 35 9.22 -3.05 -6.37
C LYS A 35 8.30 -1.84 -6.56
N ALA A 36 8.65 -0.70 -5.98
CA ALA A 36 7.98 0.58 -6.14
C ALA A 36 7.77 0.99 -7.61
N TYR A 37 8.72 0.69 -8.50
CA TYR A 37 8.70 1.08 -9.91
C TYR A 37 7.72 0.28 -10.78
N TRP A 38 7.02 -0.70 -10.21
CA TRP A 38 5.86 -1.32 -10.88
C TRP A 38 4.70 -0.33 -11.06
N THR A 39 4.65 0.70 -10.22
CA THR A 39 3.62 1.74 -10.28
C THR A 39 4.21 3.14 -10.37
N GLU A 40 5.37 3.38 -9.75
CA GLU A 40 6.09 4.65 -9.86
C GLU A 40 6.76 4.80 -11.22
N TYR A 41 6.84 6.05 -11.71
CA TYR A 41 7.66 6.33 -12.88
C TYR A 41 9.13 6.05 -12.60
N TYR A 42 9.82 5.49 -13.60
CA TYR A 42 11.28 5.46 -13.60
C TYR A 42 11.83 6.89 -13.74
N PRO A 43 13.04 7.17 -13.26
CA PRO A 43 13.63 8.52 -13.33
C PRO A 43 13.69 9.10 -14.73
N TRP A 44 13.96 8.27 -15.74
CA TRP A 44 14.03 8.67 -17.15
C TRP A 44 12.68 8.65 -17.87
N SER A 45 11.63 8.11 -17.24
CA SER A 45 10.28 8.08 -17.81
C SER A 45 9.34 9.11 -17.17
N MET A 46 9.81 9.86 -16.17
CA MET A 46 8.99 10.86 -15.47
C MET A 46 8.81 12.10 -16.36
N PRO A 47 7.58 12.43 -16.76
CA PRO A 47 7.33 13.68 -17.46
C PRO A 47 7.54 14.88 -16.51
N SER A 48 8.02 16.00 -17.06
CA SER A 48 8.11 17.23 -16.28
C SER A 48 6.71 17.76 -15.97
N PRO A 49 6.42 18.20 -14.73
CA PRO A 49 5.18 18.89 -14.42
C PRO A 49 5.00 20.14 -15.32
N PRO A 50 3.77 20.46 -15.77
CA PRO A 50 3.52 21.64 -16.59
C PRO A 50 3.95 22.94 -15.89
N THR A 51 4.77 23.75 -16.57
CA THR A 51 5.28 25.04 -16.03
C THR A 51 4.18 26.06 -15.76
N LEU A 52 3.08 26.01 -16.53
CA LEU A 52 1.93 26.91 -16.42
C LEU A 52 1.27 26.93 -15.02
N LEU A 53 1.50 25.89 -14.21
CA LEU A 53 0.94 25.76 -12.87
C LEU A 53 1.89 26.20 -11.76
N LEU A 54 3.18 26.42 -12.09
CA LEU A 54 4.24 26.84 -11.15
C LEU A 54 4.48 28.35 -11.19
N GLU A 55 4.01 29.05 -12.23
CA GLU A 55 4.35 30.45 -12.51
C GLU A 55 3.23 31.45 -12.15
N LYS A 56 2.01 30.97 -11.87
CA LYS A 56 0.85 31.82 -11.57
C LYS A 56 0.81 32.20 -10.09
N ASN A 57 0.45 33.45 -9.79
CA ASN A 57 0.32 33.94 -8.41
C ASN A 57 -0.52 32.96 -7.56
N PRO A 58 0.02 32.44 -6.44
CA PRO A 58 -0.67 31.49 -5.58
C PRO A 58 -1.96 32.05 -4.96
N ASP A 59 -2.15 33.38 -5.01
CA ASP A 59 -3.29 34.07 -4.41
C ASP A 59 -4.55 34.09 -5.31
N ASP A 60 -4.44 33.76 -6.61
CA ASP A 60 -5.60 33.73 -7.53
C ASP A 60 -6.10 32.30 -7.78
N PHE A 61 -6.88 31.81 -6.81
CA PHE A 61 -7.43 30.46 -6.83
C PHE A 61 -8.39 30.20 -8.01
N HIS A 62 -9.09 31.23 -8.50
CA HIS A 62 -10.00 31.08 -9.64
C HIS A 62 -9.24 30.80 -10.92
N SER A 63 -8.18 31.55 -11.15
CA SER A 63 -7.30 31.40 -12.29
C SER A 63 -6.52 30.08 -12.26
N TYR A 64 -6.09 29.64 -11.07
CA TYR A 64 -5.56 28.28 -10.84
C TYR A 64 -6.60 27.21 -11.21
N THR A 65 -7.81 27.27 -10.64
CA THR A 65 -8.85 26.25 -10.86
C THR A 65 -9.16 26.11 -12.34
N SER A 66 -9.32 27.24 -13.05
CA SER A 66 -9.58 27.25 -14.49
C SER A 66 -8.45 26.59 -15.29
N THR A 67 -7.19 26.97 -15.04
CA THR A 67 -6.04 26.43 -15.78
C THR A 67 -5.80 24.94 -15.49
N THR A 68 -5.83 24.53 -14.22
CA THR A 68 -5.59 23.13 -13.81
C THR A 68 -6.71 22.21 -14.28
N SER A 69 -7.97 22.61 -14.11
CA SER A 69 -9.09 21.79 -14.56
C SER A 69 -9.16 21.71 -16.08
N GLN A 70 -8.89 22.78 -16.82
CA GLN A 70 -8.83 22.73 -18.28
C GLN A 70 -7.71 21.79 -18.76
N PHE A 71 -6.54 21.83 -18.14
CA PHE A 71 -5.44 20.91 -18.45
C PHE A 71 -5.86 19.44 -18.22
N LEU A 72 -6.45 19.14 -17.06
CA LEU A 72 -6.90 17.78 -16.74
C LEU A 72 -8.06 17.33 -17.61
N GLN A 73 -9.04 18.18 -17.91
CA GLN A 73 -10.18 17.85 -18.78
C GLN A 73 -9.75 17.61 -20.24
N ASN A 74 -8.72 18.32 -20.71
CA ASN A 74 -8.14 18.05 -22.03
C ASN A 74 -7.47 16.68 -22.09
N ALA A 75 -6.79 16.26 -21.02
CA ALA A 75 -6.21 14.91 -20.93
C ALA A 75 -7.28 13.83 -20.69
N TYR A 76 -8.33 14.15 -19.94
CA TYR A 76 -9.33 13.24 -19.42
C TYR A 76 -10.75 13.71 -19.75
N ASN A 77 -11.34 13.14 -20.80
CA ASN A 77 -12.69 13.44 -21.25
C ASN A 77 -13.42 12.16 -21.69
N SER A 78 -14.60 12.31 -22.30
CA SER A 78 -15.40 11.20 -22.82
C SER A 78 -14.66 10.40 -23.89
N ASP A 79 -13.79 11.06 -24.66
CA ASP A 79 -13.14 10.49 -25.84
C ASP A 79 -11.84 9.78 -25.45
N THR A 80 -11.13 10.30 -24.44
CA THR A 80 -9.88 9.70 -23.94
C THR A 80 -10.10 8.55 -22.96
N PHE A 81 -11.29 8.42 -22.36
CA PHE A 81 -11.68 7.23 -21.58
C PHE A 81 -12.43 6.22 -22.48
N PRO A 82 -11.73 5.21 -23.04
CA PRO A 82 -12.25 4.40 -24.15
C PRO A 82 -13.38 3.43 -23.77
N ASP A 83 -13.51 3.06 -22.49
CA ASP A 83 -14.52 2.10 -22.02
C ASP A 83 -15.36 2.75 -20.91
N PRO A 84 -16.71 2.77 -20.98
CA PRO A 84 -17.57 3.22 -19.88
C PRO A 84 -17.32 2.51 -18.54
N ASN A 85 -16.78 1.29 -18.55
CA ASN A 85 -16.41 0.52 -17.37
C ASN A 85 -14.99 0.83 -16.85
N ASN A 86 -14.14 1.47 -17.66
CA ASN A 86 -12.82 1.89 -17.18
C ASN A 86 -12.98 3.02 -16.17
N MET A 87 -12.59 2.72 -14.94
CA MET A 87 -12.69 3.64 -13.81
C MET A 87 -11.38 4.37 -13.52
N PHE A 88 -10.25 3.95 -14.10
CA PHE A 88 -8.93 4.53 -13.86
C PHE A 88 -8.16 4.69 -15.17
N LEU A 89 -7.55 5.86 -15.38
CA LEU A 89 -6.64 6.13 -16.49
C LEU A 89 -5.44 6.93 -16.02
N ARG A 90 -4.26 6.63 -16.59
CA ARG A 90 -3.03 7.39 -16.38
C ARG A 90 -2.49 7.84 -17.72
N ASP A 91 -2.22 9.13 -17.86
CA ASP A 91 -1.66 9.69 -19.08
C ASP A 91 -0.16 9.35 -19.18
N PRO A 92 0.31 8.75 -20.29
CA PRO A 92 1.73 8.52 -20.50
C PRO A 92 2.53 9.81 -20.80
N ALA A 93 1.88 10.89 -21.25
CA ALA A 93 2.55 12.12 -21.69
C ALA A 93 2.72 13.15 -20.57
N SER A 94 1.94 13.07 -19.49
CA SER A 94 1.99 13.99 -18.36
C SER A 94 1.99 13.24 -17.02
N PRO A 95 2.46 13.85 -15.92
CA PRO A 95 2.48 13.19 -14.62
C PRO A 95 1.09 13.27 -13.98
N THR A 96 0.06 12.76 -14.66
CA THR A 96 -1.34 12.84 -14.22
C THR A 96 -2.01 11.47 -14.21
N TYR A 97 -3.10 11.36 -13.45
CA TYR A 97 -4.05 10.26 -13.55
C TYR A 97 -5.46 10.76 -13.25
N ALA A 98 -6.48 10.03 -13.70
CA ALA A 98 -7.87 10.31 -13.36
C ALA A 98 -8.65 9.04 -13.05
N VAL A 99 -9.62 9.20 -12.16
CA VAL A 99 -10.63 8.19 -11.83
C VAL A 99 -11.98 8.69 -12.32
N ARG A 100 -12.78 7.83 -12.94
CA ARG A 100 -14.12 8.18 -13.41
C ARG A 100 -15.16 7.20 -12.88
N TYR A 101 -16.16 7.70 -12.17
CA TYR A 101 -17.33 6.91 -11.76
C TYR A 101 -18.59 7.43 -12.43
N THR A 102 -19.54 6.53 -12.70
CA THR A 102 -20.92 6.93 -12.99
C THR A 102 -21.65 7.07 -11.66
N VAL A 103 -21.98 8.30 -11.29
CA VAL A 103 -22.65 8.61 -10.03
C VAL A 103 -24.13 8.84 -10.26
N LYS A 104 -24.98 8.12 -9.53
CA LYS A 104 -26.43 8.34 -9.53
C LYS A 104 -26.79 9.28 -8.38
N VAL A 105 -27.25 10.47 -8.72
CA VAL A 105 -27.64 11.47 -7.72
C VAL A 105 -29.17 11.56 -7.67
N PRO A 106 -29.80 11.42 -6.49
CA PRO A 106 -31.24 11.61 -6.33
C PRO A 106 -31.71 13.02 -6.76
N TYR A 107 -32.97 13.14 -7.19
CA TYR A 107 -33.56 14.42 -7.61
C TYR A 107 -33.64 15.45 -6.47
N SER A 108 -33.74 15.00 -5.23
CA SER A 108 -33.67 15.84 -4.05
C SER A 108 -32.83 15.16 -2.98
N VAL A 109 -31.79 15.85 -2.50
CA VAL A 109 -30.92 15.38 -1.42
C VAL A 109 -31.03 16.39 -0.28
N PRO A 110 -31.61 16.01 0.87
CA PRO A 110 -31.60 16.84 2.07
C PRO A 110 -30.16 17.15 2.50
N ALA A 111 -29.90 18.35 3.00
CA ALA A 111 -28.56 18.75 3.46
C ALA A 111 -27.97 17.78 4.51
N SER A 112 -28.81 17.17 5.34
CA SER A 112 -28.42 16.17 6.34
C SER A 112 -27.86 14.87 5.75
N ASN A 113 -28.15 14.57 4.48
CA ASN A 113 -27.71 13.35 3.80
C ASN A 113 -26.59 13.59 2.77
N CYS A 114 -25.94 14.76 2.78
CA CYS A 114 -24.89 15.04 1.81
C CYS A 114 -23.73 14.03 1.89
N LEU A 115 -23.32 13.62 3.10
CA LEU A 115 -22.22 12.68 3.28
C LEU A 115 -22.44 11.39 2.47
N GLY A 116 -23.66 10.86 2.44
CA GLY A 116 -24.00 9.68 1.66
C GLY A 116 -23.73 9.88 0.16
N VAL A 117 -24.00 11.08 -0.37
CA VAL A 117 -23.69 11.43 -1.76
C VAL A 117 -22.19 11.58 -1.98
N VAL A 118 -21.48 12.31 -1.10
CA VAL A 118 -20.03 12.48 -1.20
C VAL A 118 -19.30 11.14 -1.25
N LEU A 119 -19.74 10.15 -0.46
CA LEU A 119 -19.13 8.82 -0.44
C LEU A 119 -19.27 8.06 -1.77
N THR A 120 -20.22 8.42 -2.64
CA THR A 120 -20.38 7.79 -3.96
C THR A 120 -19.45 8.37 -5.03
N PHE A 121 -18.76 9.48 -4.74
CA PHE A 121 -17.92 10.18 -5.69
C PHE A 121 -16.50 9.58 -5.77
N PRO A 122 -15.82 9.66 -6.93
CA PRO A 122 -14.49 9.09 -7.11
C PRO A 122 -13.43 9.85 -6.31
N GLY A 123 -12.56 9.12 -5.60
CA GLY A 123 -11.47 9.73 -4.83
C GLY A 123 -11.92 10.53 -3.59
N GLN A 124 -13.18 10.35 -3.17
CA GLN A 124 -13.81 11.12 -2.08
C GLN A 124 -12.98 11.16 -0.79
N LEU A 125 -12.20 10.10 -0.50
CA LEU A 125 -11.39 10.00 0.71
C LEU A 125 -10.42 11.18 0.86
N TYR A 126 -10.07 11.83 -0.24
CA TYR A 126 -9.12 12.93 -0.30
C TYR A 126 -9.76 14.30 -0.49
N TYR A 127 -11.09 14.41 -0.37
CA TYR A 127 -11.72 15.71 -0.50
C TYR A 127 -11.45 16.57 0.72
N GLY A 128 -10.91 17.76 0.52
CA GLY A 128 -10.88 18.83 1.50
C GLY A 128 -12.26 19.42 1.74
N GLN A 129 -12.36 20.34 2.70
CA GLN A 129 -13.64 20.95 3.04
C GLN A 129 -14.32 21.61 1.82
N GLY A 130 -13.56 22.37 1.02
CA GLY A 130 -14.13 23.07 -0.13
C GLY A 130 -14.66 22.16 -1.23
N ILE A 131 -14.00 21.01 -1.50
CA ILE A 131 -14.55 20.04 -2.46
C ILE A 131 -15.82 19.37 -1.90
N ARG A 132 -15.84 19.02 -0.62
CA ARG A 132 -17.04 18.43 0.00
C ARG A 132 -18.23 19.39 -0.04
N ASP A 133 -18.02 20.65 0.32
CA ASP A 133 -19.05 21.69 0.28
C ASP A 133 -19.54 21.93 -1.16
N PHE A 134 -18.62 21.87 -2.14
CA PHE A 134 -18.93 21.97 -3.56
C PHE A 134 -19.79 20.81 -4.09
N VAL A 135 -19.49 19.58 -3.65
CA VAL A 135 -20.31 18.38 -3.94
C VAL A 135 -21.68 18.49 -3.27
N CYS A 136 -21.73 18.93 -2.01
CA CYS A 136 -23.00 19.14 -1.31
C CYS A 136 -23.88 20.18 -1.98
N ALA A 137 -23.31 21.30 -2.42
CA ALA A 137 -24.03 22.33 -3.14
C ALA A 137 -24.65 21.77 -4.44
N PHE A 138 -23.90 20.96 -5.19
CA PHE A 138 -24.39 20.30 -6.40
C PHE A 138 -25.52 19.30 -6.13
N ALA A 139 -25.39 18.50 -5.06
CA ALA A 139 -26.41 17.55 -4.64
C ALA A 139 -27.71 18.24 -4.16
N ALA A 140 -27.59 19.46 -3.60
CA ALA A 140 -28.74 20.26 -3.17
C ALA A 140 -29.52 20.92 -4.32
N LEU A 141 -28.92 21.04 -5.51
CA LEU A 141 -29.61 21.59 -6.69
C LEU A 141 -30.73 20.67 -7.16
N ASN A 142 -31.82 21.27 -7.66
CA ASN A 142 -32.88 20.55 -8.38
C ASN A 142 -32.36 19.98 -9.70
N GLN A 143 -33.05 18.97 -10.25
CA GLN A 143 -32.63 18.26 -11.46
C GLN A 143 -32.24 19.17 -12.64
N SER A 144 -33.11 20.12 -13.02
CA SER A 144 -32.84 21.01 -14.16
C SER A 144 -31.63 21.90 -13.92
N ALA A 145 -31.56 22.54 -12.74
CA ALA A 145 -30.43 23.39 -12.37
C ALA A 145 -29.10 22.60 -12.31
N ARG A 146 -29.17 21.33 -11.91
CA ARG A 146 -28.02 20.43 -11.87
C ARG A 146 -27.57 20.05 -13.27
N ALA A 147 -28.50 19.74 -14.17
CA ALA A 147 -28.19 19.45 -15.57
C ALA A 147 -27.55 20.67 -16.26
N ASP A 148 -28.04 21.88 -15.99
CA ASP A 148 -27.51 23.13 -16.54
C ASP A 148 -26.12 23.46 -15.97
N SER A 149 -25.88 23.15 -14.69
CA SER A 149 -24.59 23.44 -14.03
C SER A 149 -23.52 22.39 -14.30
N ALA A 150 -23.88 21.14 -14.60
CA ALA A 150 -22.94 20.03 -14.73
C ALA A 150 -21.77 20.28 -15.72
N PRO A 151 -21.97 20.88 -16.91
CA PRO A 151 -20.88 21.11 -17.87
C PRO A 151 -19.79 22.08 -17.38
N THR A 152 -20.12 22.99 -16.47
CA THR A 152 -19.18 23.97 -15.90
C THR A 152 -18.83 23.66 -14.45
N TRP A 153 -19.33 22.53 -13.92
CA TRP A 153 -19.12 22.12 -12.54
C TRP A 153 -17.72 21.54 -12.37
N THR A 154 -16.80 22.37 -11.89
CA THR A 154 -15.41 22.01 -11.61
C THR A 154 -14.88 22.69 -10.36
N LYS A 155 -14.07 21.97 -9.57
CA LYS A 155 -13.35 22.53 -8.42
C LYS A 155 -12.02 21.80 -8.26
N CYS A 156 -10.98 22.56 -7.94
CA CYS A 156 -9.66 22.01 -7.62
C CYS A 156 -9.32 22.23 -6.15
N GLN A 157 -8.24 21.60 -5.70
CA GLN A 157 -7.63 21.81 -4.40
C GLN A 157 -6.13 21.49 -4.48
N HIS A 158 -5.35 22.15 -3.62
CA HIS A 158 -3.94 21.86 -3.42
C HIS A 158 -3.73 20.71 -2.42
N GLU A 159 -2.81 19.80 -2.70
CA GLU A 159 -2.44 18.72 -1.78
C GLU A 159 -1.01 18.94 -1.27
N TYR A 160 -0.89 19.15 0.04
CA TYR A 160 0.38 19.34 0.72
C TYR A 160 0.78 18.12 1.54
N LEU A 161 2.08 17.96 1.74
CA LEU A 161 2.66 17.09 2.74
C LEU A 161 3.71 17.87 3.54
N LEU A 162 3.45 18.12 4.82
CA LEU A 162 4.30 18.96 5.67
C LEU A 162 4.57 20.34 5.04
N GLY A 163 3.53 20.95 4.46
CA GLY A 163 3.59 22.23 3.75
C GLY A 163 4.30 22.20 2.39
N GLN A 164 4.80 21.05 1.93
CA GLN A 164 5.36 20.90 0.58
C GLN A 164 4.25 20.49 -0.41
N PRO A 165 4.08 21.19 -1.55
CA PRO A 165 3.08 20.81 -2.54
C PRO A 165 3.48 19.48 -3.20
N ILE A 166 2.63 18.47 -3.08
CA ILE A 166 2.89 17.12 -3.62
C ILE A 166 2.06 16.81 -4.86
N ALA A 167 0.84 17.34 -4.92
CA ALA A 167 -0.08 17.11 -6.03
C ALA A 167 -1.17 18.20 -6.09
N GLU A 168 -1.83 18.28 -7.23
CA GLU A 168 -3.06 19.04 -7.43
C GLU A 168 -4.20 18.07 -7.73
N GLY A 169 -5.36 18.28 -7.12
CA GLY A 169 -6.54 17.44 -7.31
C GLY A 169 -7.74 18.24 -7.80
N CYS A 170 -8.38 17.80 -8.88
CA CYS A 170 -9.57 18.44 -9.41
C CYS A 170 -10.70 17.44 -9.60
N ILE A 171 -11.92 17.91 -9.34
CA ILE A 171 -13.15 17.20 -9.63
C ILE A 171 -13.95 17.96 -10.69
N TRP A 172 -14.54 17.23 -11.63
CA TRP A 172 -15.52 17.76 -12.56
C TRP A 172 -16.57 16.72 -12.93
N ALA A 173 -17.69 17.19 -13.46
CA ALA A 173 -18.75 16.35 -14.00
C ALA A 173 -18.86 16.52 -15.51
N ALA A 174 -19.26 15.45 -16.17
CA ALA A 174 -19.66 15.45 -17.57
C ALA A 174 -20.99 14.70 -17.71
N PRO A 175 -21.72 14.90 -18.82
CA PRO A 175 -22.86 14.07 -19.16
C PRO A 175 -22.49 12.59 -19.09
N ALA A 176 -23.33 11.76 -18.47
CA ALA A 176 -23.08 10.33 -18.41
C ALA A 176 -23.03 9.73 -19.83
N PRO A 177 -22.14 8.75 -20.10
CA PRO A 177 -22.09 8.10 -21.39
C PRO A 177 -23.44 7.43 -21.71
N PRO A 178 -23.84 7.35 -22.99
CA PRO A 178 -25.18 6.90 -23.39
C PRO A 178 -25.56 5.51 -22.83
N SER A 179 -24.56 4.64 -22.63
CA SER A 179 -24.72 3.28 -22.10
C SER A 179 -25.03 3.22 -20.60
N SER A 180 -24.70 4.26 -19.83
CA SER A 180 -24.97 4.35 -18.39
C SER A 180 -25.90 5.52 -18.01
N ALA A 181 -26.32 6.30 -19.01
CA ALA A 181 -27.32 7.37 -18.88
C ALA A 181 -28.72 6.77 -18.63
N SER A 182 -29.00 6.39 -17.39
CA SER A 182 -30.37 6.09 -16.96
C SER A 182 -30.97 7.32 -16.27
N ASN A 183 -31.98 7.92 -16.89
CA ASN A 183 -32.96 8.75 -16.21
C ASN A 183 -34.05 7.81 -15.73
N ASP A 184 -33.88 7.30 -14.52
CA ASP A 184 -34.84 6.35 -13.98
C ASP A 184 -35.88 7.11 -13.16
N ASN A 185 -37.01 7.40 -13.80
CA ASN A 185 -38.16 8.03 -13.16
C ASN A 185 -38.76 7.15 -12.05
N THR A 186 -38.45 5.85 -12.00
CA THR A 186 -38.94 4.96 -10.94
C THR A 186 -38.11 5.09 -9.66
N THR A 187 -36.81 5.39 -9.77
CA THR A 187 -35.92 5.62 -8.62
C THR A 187 -35.63 7.10 -8.35
N ASN A 188 -36.15 8.03 -9.18
CA ASN A 188 -35.93 9.47 -9.08
C ASN A 188 -34.44 9.85 -9.02
N THR A 189 -33.63 9.23 -9.90
CA THR A 189 -32.18 9.47 -9.97
C THR A 189 -31.73 9.94 -11.35
N MET A 190 -30.66 10.73 -11.39
CA MET A 190 -29.98 11.14 -12.62
C MET A 190 -28.50 10.74 -12.55
N SER A 191 -27.98 10.22 -13.65
CA SER A 191 -26.61 9.70 -13.72
C SER A 191 -25.65 10.74 -14.31
N TYR A 192 -24.49 10.91 -13.69
CA TYR A 192 -23.41 11.79 -14.16
C TYR A 192 -22.09 11.03 -14.24
N ALA A 193 -21.28 11.33 -15.25
CA ALA A 193 -19.88 10.89 -15.27
C ALA A 193 -19.06 11.88 -14.45
N VAL A 194 -18.64 11.47 -13.25
CA VAL A 194 -17.83 12.31 -12.37
C VAL A 194 -16.39 11.85 -12.48
N TYR A 195 -15.49 12.81 -12.64
CA TYR A 195 -14.06 12.59 -12.77
C TYR A 195 -13.33 13.21 -11.60
N PHE A 196 -12.34 12.50 -11.09
CA PHE A 196 -11.37 13.03 -10.14
C PHE A 196 -9.97 12.84 -10.72
N GLY A 197 -9.38 13.94 -11.18
CA GLY A 197 -8.06 14.00 -11.78
C GLY A 197 -7.03 14.51 -10.80
N ARG A 198 -5.82 13.94 -10.86
CA ARG A 198 -4.66 14.44 -10.13
C ARG A 198 -3.48 14.72 -11.03
N LEU A 199 -2.72 15.73 -10.66
CA LEU A 199 -1.43 16.07 -11.21
C LEU A 199 -0.36 15.92 -10.13
N GLU A 200 0.67 15.12 -10.41
CA GLU A 200 1.83 14.96 -9.53
C GLU A 200 2.80 16.13 -9.77
N LEU A 201 3.19 16.84 -8.70
CA LEU A 201 4.10 18.00 -8.79
C LEU A 201 5.58 17.63 -8.60
N GLN A 202 5.85 16.38 -8.24
CA GLN A 202 7.23 15.89 -8.07
C GLN A 202 7.92 15.82 -9.43
N GLY A 203 9.06 16.50 -9.60
CA GLY A 203 9.78 16.52 -10.86
C GLY A 203 10.75 15.34 -11.07
N PRO A 204 11.35 15.23 -12.27
CA PRO A 204 12.33 14.18 -12.59
C PRO A 204 13.53 14.12 -11.62
N THR A 205 14.01 15.28 -11.14
CA THR A 205 15.12 15.37 -10.17
C THR A 205 14.83 14.60 -8.88
N TYR A 206 13.59 14.70 -8.37
CA TYR A 206 13.18 13.99 -7.17
C TYR A 206 13.11 12.46 -7.40
N ASN A 207 12.68 12.04 -8.60
CA ASN A 207 12.68 10.62 -8.95
C ASN A 207 14.10 10.04 -9.10
N TRP A 208 15.07 10.81 -9.59
CA TRP A 208 16.48 10.42 -9.58
C TRP A 208 17.02 10.24 -8.16
N PHE A 209 16.67 11.16 -7.25
CA PHE A 209 17.00 11.02 -5.84
C PHE A 209 16.43 9.73 -5.23
N LYS A 210 15.14 9.44 -5.45
CA LYS A 210 14.50 8.19 -4.99
C LYS A 210 15.19 6.95 -5.56
N PHE A 211 15.57 6.98 -6.84
CA PHE A 211 16.26 5.86 -7.48
C PHE A 211 17.65 5.62 -6.91
N ALA A 212 18.43 6.67 -6.69
CA ALA A 212 19.72 6.57 -6.03
C ALA A 212 19.56 6.01 -4.60
N PHE A 213 18.59 6.53 -3.85
CA PHE A 213 18.27 6.05 -2.50
C PHE A 213 17.91 4.54 -2.47
N ARG A 214 17.01 4.10 -3.36
CA ARG A 214 16.60 2.69 -3.46
C ARG A 214 17.73 1.78 -3.95
N SER A 215 18.60 2.30 -4.83
CA SER A 215 19.78 1.56 -5.32
C SER A 215 20.78 1.34 -4.19
N CYS A 216 21.05 2.37 -3.38
CA CYS A 216 21.87 2.25 -2.19
C CYS A 216 21.28 1.25 -1.18
N LEU A 217 19.96 1.30 -0.94
CA LEU A 217 19.28 0.33 -0.05
C LEU A 217 19.37 -1.09 -0.60
N THR A 218 19.21 -1.29 -1.91
CA THR A 218 19.34 -2.60 -2.57
C THR A 218 20.75 -3.17 -2.37
N LEU A 219 21.79 -2.37 -2.64
CA LEU A 219 23.18 -2.76 -2.40
C LEU A 219 23.45 -3.05 -0.93
N PHE A 220 22.88 -2.25 -0.02
CA PHE A 220 22.98 -2.48 1.41
C PHE A 220 22.37 -3.83 1.82
N ILE A 221 21.18 -4.18 1.32
CA ILE A 221 20.53 -5.47 1.58
C ILE A 221 21.37 -6.63 1.02
N VAL A 222 21.93 -6.50 -0.18
CA VAL A 222 22.83 -7.53 -0.75
C VAL A 222 24.06 -7.74 0.14
N CYS A 223 24.71 -6.65 0.58
CA CYS A 223 25.82 -6.71 1.51
C CYS A 223 25.42 -7.35 2.85
N LEU A 224 24.22 -7.04 3.35
CA LEU A 224 23.69 -7.59 4.59
C LEU A 224 23.45 -9.10 4.48
N LEU A 225 22.81 -9.55 3.41
CA LEU A 225 22.58 -10.96 3.09
C LEU A 225 23.91 -11.72 2.97
N TRP A 226 24.89 -11.13 2.30
CA TRP A 226 26.21 -11.76 2.20
C TRP A 226 26.86 -11.91 3.58
N ARG A 227 26.93 -10.81 4.35
CA ARG A 227 27.69 -10.77 5.61
C ARG A 227 27.03 -11.53 6.76
N MET A 228 25.70 -11.47 6.87
CA MET A 228 24.95 -12.04 8.02
C MET A 228 24.28 -13.37 7.71
N TYR A 229 24.28 -13.81 6.46
CA TYR A 229 23.63 -15.07 6.07
C TYR A 229 24.57 -15.99 5.29
N PHE A 230 24.93 -15.64 4.06
CA PHE A 230 25.70 -16.54 3.20
C PHE A 230 27.14 -16.78 3.67
N ALA A 231 27.80 -15.78 4.28
CA ALA A 231 29.16 -15.92 4.78
C ALA A 231 29.30 -16.99 5.87
N HIS A 232 28.25 -17.24 6.66
CA HIS A 232 28.28 -18.22 7.76
C HIS A 232 28.20 -19.67 7.29
N TYR A 233 27.76 -19.92 6.06
CA TYR A 233 27.81 -21.27 5.48
C TYR A 233 29.24 -21.73 5.20
N ARG A 234 30.18 -20.81 4.94
CA ARG A 234 31.60 -21.16 4.72
C ARG A 234 32.25 -21.83 5.94
N PRO A 235 32.27 -21.24 7.14
CA PRO A 235 32.81 -21.89 8.32
C PRO A 235 32.01 -23.12 8.72
N LEU A 236 30.69 -23.14 8.51
CA LEU A 236 29.85 -24.31 8.79
C LEU A 236 30.26 -25.52 7.96
N VAL A 237 30.43 -25.35 6.64
CA VAL A 237 30.89 -26.43 5.74
C VAL A 237 32.30 -26.88 6.11
N ALA A 238 33.21 -25.95 6.42
CA ALA A 238 34.57 -26.28 6.82
C ALA A 238 34.61 -27.07 8.14
N ASN A 239 33.78 -26.71 9.12
CA ASN A 239 33.70 -27.39 10.41
C ASN A 239 33.04 -28.77 10.29
N LEU A 240 31.94 -28.88 9.55
CA LEU A 240 31.28 -30.17 9.31
C LEU A 240 32.18 -31.15 8.55
N GLY A 241 32.93 -30.65 7.57
CA GLY A 241 33.88 -31.47 6.80
C GLY A 241 35.08 -31.95 7.62
N ARG A 242 35.52 -31.18 8.62
CA ARG A 242 36.71 -31.48 9.45
C ARG A 242 36.39 -32.22 10.74
N LEU A 243 35.31 -31.86 11.43
CA LEU A 243 35.01 -32.31 12.80
C LEU A 243 33.87 -33.34 12.85
N GLY A 244 32.99 -33.36 11.84
CA GLY A 244 31.76 -34.18 11.88
C GLY A 244 30.82 -33.77 13.02
N LEU A 245 29.89 -34.66 13.37
CA LEU A 245 29.09 -34.57 14.58
C LEU A 245 29.74 -35.51 15.61
N GLY A 246 30.15 -34.97 16.76
CA GLY A 246 30.97 -35.67 17.77
C GLY A 246 30.32 -36.88 18.46
N ASP A 247 29.26 -37.45 17.90
CA ASP A 247 28.41 -38.47 18.51
C ASP A 247 28.92 -39.91 18.27
N GLY A 248 30.13 -40.08 17.74
CA GLY A 248 30.71 -41.39 17.44
C GLY A 248 30.04 -42.16 16.28
N ALA A 249 28.98 -41.61 15.70
CA ALA A 249 28.31 -42.16 14.54
C ALA A 249 29.10 -41.85 13.25
N ALA A 250 29.36 -42.89 12.46
CA ALA A 250 30.09 -42.80 11.21
C ALA A 250 29.21 -42.26 10.07
N TYR A 251 28.93 -40.96 10.09
CA TYR A 251 28.23 -40.31 8.99
C TYR A 251 29.19 -40.09 7.81
N GLU A 252 28.91 -40.67 6.65
CA GLU A 252 29.76 -40.48 5.44
C GLU A 252 29.40 -39.20 4.67
N LYS A 253 28.16 -38.73 4.80
CA LYS A 253 27.63 -37.60 4.04
C LYS A 253 26.72 -36.72 4.88
N PHE A 254 26.98 -35.42 4.85
CA PHE A 254 26.10 -34.40 5.40
C PHE A 254 25.36 -33.68 4.28
N GLU A 255 24.05 -33.54 4.42
CA GLU A 255 23.24 -32.72 3.54
C GLU A 255 22.85 -31.42 4.25
N LEU A 256 23.27 -30.28 3.67
CA LEU A 256 23.03 -28.97 4.22
C LEU A 256 21.81 -28.34 3.57
N LEU A 257 20.81 -28.03 4.41
CA LEU A 257 19.59 -27.32 4.03
C LEU A 257 19.80 -25.82 4.22
N VAL A 258 19.71 -25.05 3.13
CA VAL A 258 19.80 -23.59 3.16
C VAL A 258 18.41 -23.02 3.44
N GLY A 259 18.27 -22.23 4.50
CA GLY A 259 16.99 -21.68 4.94
C GLY A 259 16.54 -20.43 4.18
N ASP A 260 15.58 -19.73 4.78
CA ASP A 260 15.11 -18.42 4.32
C ASP A 260 15.86 -17.28 5.04
N PRO A 261 16.52 -16.35 4.31
CA PRO A 261 17.17 -15.19 4.92
C PRO A 261 16.22 -14.05 5.33
N THR A 262 14.93 -14.12 5.00
CA THR A 262 13.94 -13.06 5.27
C THR A 262 13.94 -12.57 6.71
N PRO A 263 13.95 -13.44 7.75
CA PRO A 263 13.93 -12.98 9.13
C PRO A 263 15.11 -12.08 9.50
N ILE A 264 16.27 -12.30 8.88
CA ILE A 264 17.50 -11.52 9.12
C ILE A 264 17.34 -10.09 8.61
N VAL A 265 16.75 -9.92 7.43
CA VAL A 265 16.50 -8.61 6.83
C VAL A 265 15.38 -7.89 7.57
N LEU A 266 14.26 -8.57 7.83
CA LEU A 266 13.09 -8.01 8.54
C LEU A 266 13.40 -7.64 10.00
N SER A 267 14.36 -8.30 10.62
CA SER A 267 14.76 -7.99 12.01
C SER A 267 15.81 -6.88 12.11
N HIS A 268 16.39 -6.43 10.99
CA HIS A 268 17.45 -5.44 11.01
C HIS A 268 16.88 -4.02 11.24
N PRO A 269 17.19 -3.35 12.37
CA PRO A 269 16.51 -2.12 12.78
C PRO A 269 16.65 -0.99 11.75
N PHE A 270 17.84 -0.86 11.16
CA PHE A 270 18.08 0.14 10.12
C PHE A 270 17.33 -0.16 8.82
N VAL A 271 17.15 -1.43 8.45
CA VAL A 271 16.44 -1.77 7.20
C VAL A 271 14.98 -1.38 7.32
N CYS A 272 14.32 -1.74 8.43
CA CYS A 272 12.93 -1.37 8.67
C CYS A 272 12.73 0.15 8.70
N LEU A 273 13.64 0.89 9.36
CA LEU A 273 13.58 2.34 9.41
C LEU A 273 13.72 2.98 8.02
N VAL A 274 14.68 2.52 7.22
CA VAL A 274 14.92 3.05 5.87
C VAL A 274 13.77 2.71 4.92
N PHE A 275 13.15 1.53 5.03
CA PHE A 275 11.95 1.19 4.27
C PHE A 275 10.72 2.01 4.68
N VAL A 276 10.54 2.28 5.97
CA VAL A 276 9.51 3.22 6.44
C VAL A 276 9.71 4.59 5.79
N TRP A 277 10.96 5.08 5.77
CA TRP A 277 11.31 6.33 5.12
C TRP A 277 11.06 6.30 3.60
N ASP A 278 11.38 5.20 2.93
CA ASP A 278 11.14 4.98 1.49
C ASP A 278 9.66 5.13 1.11
N VAL A 279 8.73 4.72 1.98
CA VAL A 279 7.30 4.92 1.79
C VAL A 279 6.93 6.41 1.88
N TRP A 280 7.47 7.12 2.87
CA TRP A 280 7.25 8.56 3.04
C TRP A 280 7.82 9.41 1.91
N LEU A 281 8.85 8.94 1.21
CA LEU A 281 9.36 9.59 0.00
C LEU A 281 8.38 9.49 -1.19
N SER A 282 7.33 8.68 -1.13
CA SER A 282 6.40 8.47 -2.26
C SER A 282 4.92 8.58 -1.84
N PRO A 283 4.52 9.73 -1.25
CA PRO A 283 3.19 9.92 -0.66
C PRO A 283 2.07 9.91 -1.71
N VAL A 284 2.30 10.52 -2.88
CA VAL A 284 1.34 10.58 -3.98
C VAL A 284 0.97 9.17 -4.47
N TYR A 285 1.97 8.30 -4.55
CA TYR A 285 1.78 6.90 -4.96
C TYR A 285 1.14 6.05 -3.88
N PHE A 286 1.36 6.38 -2.60
CA PHE A 286 0.62 5.77 -1.51
C PHE A 286 -0.89 6.11 -1.60
N GLY A 287 -1.20 7.37 -1.91
CA GLY A 287 -2.58 7.79 -2.18
C GLY A 287 -3.18 7.13 -3.43
N LEU A 288 -2.40 7.05 -4.50
CA LEU A 288 -2.80 6.36 -5.73
C LEU A 288 -3.09 4.87 -5.48
N ALA A 289 -2.26 4.19 -4.71
CA ALA A 289 -2.47 2.78 -4.38
C ALA A 289 -3.78 2.56 -3.61
N THR A 290 -4.12 3.47 -2.70
CA THR A 290 -5.40 3.49 -1.95
C THR A 290 -6.61 3.61 -2.88
N ILE A 291 -6.53 4.49 -3.88
CA ILE A 291 -7.57 4.62 -4.91
C ILE A 291 -7.70 3.33 -5.73
N ARG A 292 -6.57 2.74 -6.12
CA ARG A 292 -6.51 1.52 -6.95
C ARG A 292 -7.07 0.28 -6.25
N VAL A 293 -6.80 0.08 -4.96
CA VAL A 293 -7.38 -1.05 -4.21
C VAL A 293 -8.89 -0.95 -4.02
N SER A 294 -9.48 0.22 -4.30
CA SER A 294 -10.94 0.40 -4.29
C SER A 294 -11.60 0.09 -5.64
N GLN A 295 -10.82 -0.22 -6.69
CA GLN A 295 -11.31 -0.52 -8.04
C GLN A 295 -11.52 -2.03 -8.24
N PHE A 296 -12.71 -2.55 -7.96
CA PHE A 296 -13.00 -3.98 -8.16
C PHE A 296 -13.39 -4.36 -9.59
N SER A 297 -13.65 -3.37 -10.46
CA SER A 297 -14.00 -3.60 -11.87
C SER A 297 -12.79 -4.03 -12.71
N ASP A 298 -11.61 -3.50 -12.39
CA ASP A 298 -10.35 -3.82 -13.06
C ASP A 298 -9.39 -4.52 -12.08
N TRP A 299 -9.35 -5.85 -12.17
CA TRP A 299 -8.49 -6.69 -11.34
C TRP A 299 -7.00 -6.39 -11.48
N TRP A 300 -6.56 -5.89 -12.64
CA TRP A 300 -5.16 -5.54 -12.85
C TRP A 300 -4.80 -4.28 -12.08
N ILE A 301 -5.66 -3.26 -12.11
CA ILE A 301 -5.48 -2.02 -11.34
C ILE A 301 -5.55 -2.30 -9.84
N PHE A 302 -6.50 -3.14 -9.41
CA PHE A 302 -6.57 -3.61 -8.03
C PHE A 302 -5.25 -4.28 -7.61
N PHE A 303 -4.75 -5.23 -8.41
CA PHE A 303 -3.51 -5.94 -8.14
C PHE A 303 -2.32 -4.97 -8.01
N LEU A 304 -2.18 -3.99 -8.91
CA LEU A 304 -1.13 -2.98 -8.82
C LEU A 304 -1.26 -2.12 -7.55
N GLY A 305 -2.50 -1.79 -7.15
CA GLY A 305 -2.79 -1.13 -5.88
C GLY A 305 -2.33 -1.96 -4.68
N SER A 306 -2.70 -3.24 -4.62
CA SER A 306 -2.30 -4.14 -3.54
C SER A 306 -0.79 -4.37 -3.51
N LEU A 307 -0.16 -4.53 -4.68
CA LEU A 307 1.28 -4.75 -4.82
C LEU A 307 2.05 -3.56 -4.25
N TYR A 308 1.66 -2.33 -4.58
CA TYR A 308 2.26 -1.13 -4.01
C TYR A 308 1.92 -0.97 -2.52
N GLY A 309 0.65 -1.19 -2.16
CA GLY A 309 0.15 -1.14 -0.79
C GLY A 309 0.87 -2.10 0.16
N SER A 310 1.39 -3.23 -0.33
CA SER A 310 2.20 -4.17 0.47
C SER A 310 3.44 -3.51 1.11
N ARG A 311 3.91 -2.36 0.61
CA ARG A 311 5.01 -1.61 1.24
C ARG A 311 4.63 -1.09 2.64
N THR A 312 3.35 -1.01 2.97
CA THR A 312 2.89 -0.66 4.33
C THR A 312 3.25 -1.70 5.38
N LEU A 313 3.58 -2.93 4.98
CA LEU A 313 4.09 -3.98 5.87
C LEU A 313 5.32 -3.54 6.66
N TRP A 314 6.15 -2.67 6.09
CA TRP A 314 7.34 -2.18 6.77
C TRP A 314 7.00 -1.37 8.03
N PHE A 315 5.83 -0.75 8.11
CA PHE A 315 5.37 -0.11 9.34
C PHE A 315 5.03 -1.15 10.42
N ALA A 316 4.43 -2.28 10.05
CA ALA A 316 4.19 -3.39 10.98
C ALA A 316 5.51 -4.01 11.47
N TYR A 317 6.47 -4.26 10.57
CA TYR A 317 7.80 -4.78 10.95
C TYR A 317 8.60 -3.81 11.81
N PHE A 318 8.59 -2.53 11.46
CA PHE A 318 9.17 -1.46 12.27
C PHE A 318 8.54 -1.48 13.66
N THR A 319 7.22 -1.45 13.74
CA THR A 319 6.50 -1.45 15.00
C THR A 319 6.84 -2.67 15.85
N MET A 320 6.77 -3.89 15.31
CA MET A 320 7.15 -5.10 16.04
C MET A 320 8.58 -5.04 16.59
N ARG A 321 9.53 -4.53 15.81
CA ARG A 321 10.93 -4.44 16.22
C ARG A 321 11.14 -3.49 17.39
N TYR A 322 10.62 -2.27 17.28
CA TYR A 322 10.78 -1.25 18.31
C TYR A 322 9.88 -1.48 19.52
N ALA A 323 8.71 -2.08 19.32
CA ALA A 323 7.84 -2.57 20.39
C ALA A 323 8.54 -3.63 21.24
N THR A 324 9.21 -4.60 20.62
CA THR A 324 9.96 -5.65 21.35
C THR A 324 11.03 -5.03 22.26
N TYR A 325 11.72 -3.99 21.79
CA TYR A 325 12.68 -3.26 22.62
C TYR A 325 12.00 -2.58 23.82
N ALA A 326 10.88 -1.89 23.58
CA ALA A 326 10.08 -1.24 24.62
C ALA A 326 9.53 -2.24 25.65
N ILE A 327 8.90 -3.32 25.20
CA ILE A 327 8.31 -4.39 26.02
C ILE A 327 9.37 -4.98 26.96
N LYS A 328 10.56 -5.31 26.42
CA LYS A 328 11.67 -5.84 27.22
C LYS A 328 12.23 -4.80 28.20
N ARG A 329 12.28 -3.53 27.80
CA ARG A 329 12.75 -2.44 28.66
C ARG A 329 11.83 -2.20 29.86
N TRP A 330 10.54 -2.50 29.73
CA TRP A 330 9.51 -2.35 30.76
C TRP A 330 9.10 -3.67 31.45
N HIS A 331 9.69 -4.81 31.06
CA HIS A 331 9.41 -6.13 31.63
C HIS A 331 7.93 -6.54 31.59
N VAL A 332 7.24 -6.19 30.50
CA VAL A 332 5.83 -6.53 30.26
C VAL A 332 5.65 -7.65 29.25
N GLU A 333 6.67 -8.50 29.06
CA GLU A 333 6.63 -9.61 28.09
C GLU A 333 5.43 -10.54 28.32
N HIS A 334 5.02 -10.73 29.57
CA HIS A 334 3.89 -11.58 29.95
C HIS A 334 2.55 -11.18 29.33
N ARG A 335 2.42 -9.96 28.80
CA ARG A 335 1.18 -9.48 28.15
C ARG A 335 1.15 -9.69 26.63
N PHE A 336 2.24 -10.18 26.05
CA PHE A 336 2.42 -10.24 24.60
C PHE A 336 2.85 -11.64 24.17
N ALA A 337 2.12 -12.22 23.24
CA ALA A 337 2.51 -13.45 22.57
C ALA A 337 3.54 -13.17 21.46
N ALA A 338 4.45 -14.11 21.22
CA ALA A 338 5.37 -14.06 20.08
C ALA A 338 4.58 -14.22 18.77
N ILE A 339 4.84 -13.36 17.79
CA ILE A 339 4.14 -13.40 16.50
C ILE A 339 5.12 -13.74 15.39
N ASP A 340 4.70 -14.65 14.51
CA ASP A 340 5.40 -14.92 13.26
C ASP A 340 5.28 -13.73 12.28
N PRO A 341 6.39 -13.15 11.79
CA PRO A 341 6.37 -12.05 10.82
C PRO A 341 5.68 -12.39 9.50
N GLY A 342 5.63 -13.66 9.10
CA GLY A 342 4.91 -14.14 7.92
C GLY A 342 3.40 -14.09 8.09
N LEU A 343 2.88 -14.48 9.25
CA LEU A 343 1.46 -14.35 9.61
C LEU A 343 1.01 -12.88 9.60
N VAL A 344 1.82 -11.97 10.15
CA VAL A 344 1.56 -10.53 10.08
C VAL A 344 1.55 -10.04 8.64
N ALA A 345 2.47 -10.54 7.82
CA ALA A 345 2.51 -10.20 6.40
C ALA A 345 1.20 -10.56 5.70
N MET A 346 0.73 -11.79 5.93
CA MET A 346 -0.53 -12.28 5.39
C MET A 346 -1.71 -11.44 5.88
N ALA A 347 -1.79 -11.17 7.18
CA ALA A 347 -2.87 -10.39 7.76
C ALA A 347 -2.94 -8.99 7.13
N VAL A 348 -1.83 -8.25 7.08
CA VAL A 348 -1.83 -6.90 6.53
C VAL A 348 -2.17 -6.89 5.04
N VAL A 349 -1.69 -7.85 4.23
CA VAL A 349 -2.04 -7.88 2.80
C VAL A 349 -3.53 -8.21 2.59
N VAL A 350 -4.07 -9.16 3.35
CA VAL A 350 -5.49 -9.54 3.26
C VAL A 350 -6.41 -8.43 3.74
N PHE A 351 -6.04 -7.73 4.82
CA PHE A 351 -6.91 -6.73 5.45
C PHE A 351 -6.72 -5.31 4.91
N SER A 352 -5.54 -4.93 4.40
CA SER A 352 -5.26 -3.54 4.00
C SER A 352 -6.21 -3.02 2.91
N GLY A 353 -6.44 -3.80 1.85
CA GLY A 353 -7.36 -3.42 0.77
C GLY A 353 -8.81 -3.26 1.25
N PRO A 354 -9.42 -4.31 1.84
CA PRO A 354 -10.78 -4.23 2.38
C PRO A 354 -10.95 -3.15 3.45
N MET A 355 -9.98 -2.99 4.37
CA MET A 355 -10.01 -1.94 5.39
C MET A 355 -10.04 -0.55 4.76
N MET A 356 -9.22 -0.34 3.73
CA MET A 356 -9.20 0.94 3.02
C MET A 356 -10.48 1.18 2.24
N TRP A 357 -11.07 0.13 1.66
CA TRP A 357 -12.38 0.23 1.02
C TRP A 357 -13.49 0.59 2.02
N VAL A 358 -13.50 -0.04 3.20
CA VAL A 358 -14.45 0.31 4.29
C VAL A 358 -14.25 1.76 4.73
N ALA A 359 -13.00 2.20 4.89
CA ALA A 359 -12.70 3.59 5.20
C ALA A 359 -13.23 4.56 4.12
N ALA A 360 -13.14 4.17 2.84
CA ALA A 360 -13.56 4.97 1.71
C ALA A 360 -15.07 4.86 1.35
N ASN A 361 -15.84 3.97 1.97
CA ASN A 361 -17.27 3.78 1.62
C ASN A 361 -18.21 3.90 2.82
N THR A 362 -17.69 4.26 3.99
CA THR A 362 -18.48 4.40 5.22
C THR A 362 -18.26 5.76 5.87
N ALA A 363 -19.00 6.02 6.95
CA ALA A 363 -18.80 7.21 7.78
C ALA A 363 -17.37 7.32 8.35
N LEU A 364 -16.56 6.26 8.30
CA LEU A 364 -15.14 6.31 8.68
C LEU A 364 -14.33 7.31 7.81
N ALA A 365 -14.78 7.65 6.61
CA ALA A 365 -14.17 8.70 5.80
C ALA A 365 -14.15 10.07 6.51
N THR A 366 -15.12 10.33 7.39
CA THR A 366 -15.18 11.58 8.18
C THR A 366 -13.99 11.76 9.11
N TYR A 367 -13.41 10.65 9.59
CA TYR A 367 -12.15 10.67 10.34
C TYR A 367 -11.01 11.22 9.47
N PHE A 368 -10.89 10.76 8.23
CA PHE A 368 -9.88 11.25 7.31
C PHE A 368 -10.10 12.72 6.94
N TYR A 369 -11.35 13.12 6.68
CA TYR A 369 -11.71 14.52 6.44
C TYR A 369 -11.28 15.45 7.57
N PHE A 370 -11.46 15.01 8.82
CA PHE A 370 -10.97 15.73 9.98
C PHE A 370 -9.44 15.80 9.95
N THR A 371 -8.75 14.68 9.72
CA THR A 371 -7.28 14.70 9.68
C THR A 371 -6.70 15.58 8.57
N TRP A 372 -7.35 15.67 7.41
CA TRP A 372 -6.92 16.56 6.30
C TRP A 372 -7.06 18.04 6.62
N SER A 373 -7.95 18.39 7.54
CA SER A 373 -8.13 19.77 8.01
C SER A 373 -7.11 20.18 9.08
N ILE A 374 -6.39 19.22 9.68
CA ILE A 374 -5.35 19.51 10.67
C ILE A 374 -4.16 20.13 9.92
N PHE A 375 -3.79 21.36 10.31
CA PHE A 375 -2.75 22.18 9.67
C PHE A 375 -3.11 22.78 8.29
N ASP A 376 -4.39 22.77 7.90
CA ASP A 376 -4.88 23.53 6.73
C ASP A 376 -4.95 25.04 7.05
N SER A 377 -3.79 25.67 7.29
CA SER A 377 -3.68 27.07 7.73
C SER A 377 -3.43 28.08 6.61
N SER A 378 -3.08 27.62 5.40
CA SER A 378 -2.69 28.50 4.29
C SER A 378 -3.90 29.07 3.52
N SER A 379 -4.99 28.31 3.35
CA SER A 379 -6.23 28.79 2.71
C SER A 379 -7.41 27.83 2.98
N PRO A 380 -8.23 28.09 4.02
CA PRO A 380 -9.34 27.20 4.39
C PRO A 380 -10.25 26.88 3.21
N GLY A 381 -10.36 25.60 2.87
CA GLY A 381 -11.23 25.12 1.79
C GLY A 381 -10.60 25.12 0.39
N HIS A 382 -9.33 25.49 0.24
CA HIS A 382 -8.59 25.40 -1.03
C HIS A 382 -7.44 24.38 -1.01
N SER A 383 -7.09 23.89 0.17
CA SER A 383 -5.99 22.95 0.37
C SER A 383 -6.36 21.81 1.31
N ILE A 384 -5.54 20.76 1.27
CA ILE A 384 -5.49 19.73 2.30
C ILE A 384 -4.04 19.49 2.72
N GLU A 385 -3.83 19.20 3.99
CA GLU A 385 -2.56 18.70 4.49
C GLU A 385 -2.67 17.19 4.71
N THR A 386 -1.93 16.42 3.92
CA THR A 386 -2.03 14.96 3.86
C THR A 386 -1.19 14.25 4.92
N PHE A 387 -0.33 14.96 5.64
CA PHE A 387 0.53 14.32 6.65
C PHE A 387 -0.25 13.68 7.81
N PRO A 388 -1.19 14.37 8.50
CA PRO A 388 -1.88 13.80 9.65
C PRO A 388 -2.69 12.54 9.33
N GLY A 389 -3.40 12.54 8.20
CA GLY A 389 -4.17 11.36 7.79
C GLY A 389 -3.31 10.24 7.20
N ALA A 390 -2.16 10.54 6.59
CA ALA A 390 -1.20 9.51 6.22
C ALA A 390 -0.61 8.83 7.47
N VAL A 391 -0.26 9.62 8.50
CA VAL A 391 0.22 9.09 9.79
C VAL A 391 -0.86 8.23 10.44
N SER A 392 -2.12 8.67 10.45
CA SER A 392 -3.20 7.88 11.04
C SER A 392 -3.43 6.56 10.32
N ALA A 393 -3.43 6.55 8.98
CA ALA A 393 -3.55 5.31 8.19
C ALA A 393 -2.40 4.34 8.49
N VAL A 394 -1.17 4.85 8.59
CA VAL A 394 0.01 4.07 8.94
C VAL A 394 -0.07 3.52 10.37
N LEU A 395 -0.58 4.30 11.32
CA LEU A 395 -0.78 3.86 12.70
C LEU A 395 -1.83 2.75 12.78
N MET A 396 -2.93 2.84 12.01
CA MET A 396 -3.93 1.76 11.94
C MET A 396 -3.29 0.43 11.51
N ILE A 397 -2.43 0.45 10.49
CA ILE A 397 -1.71 -0.75 10.02
C ILE A 397 -0.69 -1.23 11.06
N SER A 398 0.02 -0.29 11.70
CA SER A 398 1.02 -0.56 12.74
C SER A 398 0.43 -1.18 14.01
N LEU A 399 -0.86 -0.99 14.28
CA LEU A 399 -1.55 -1.56 15.44
C LEU A 399 -2.01 -3.01 15.24
N ILE A 400 -2.02 -3.53 13.99
CA ILE A 400 -2.45 -4.90 13.69
C ILE A 400 -1.60 -5.95 14.45
N PRO A 401 -0.25 -5.89 14.44
CA PRO A 401 0.57 -6.84 15.20
C PRO A 401 0.33 -6.75 16.72
N PHE A 402 0.14 -5.54 17.25
CA PHE A 402 -0.10 -5.36 18.68
C PHE A 402 -1.43 -5.98 19.14
N THR A 403 -2.50 -5.64 18.43
CA THR A 403 -3.83 -6.18 18.73
C THR A 403 -3.84 -7.69 18.60
N TYR A 404 -3.21 -8.25 17.57
CA TYR A 404 -3.06 -9.70 17.41
C TYR A 404 -2.28 -10.34 18.57
N SER A 405 -1.13 -9.77 18.97
CA SER A 405 -0.30 -10.30 20.06
C SER A 405 -1.05 -10.38 21.39
N ILE A 406 -1.79 -9.31 21.71
CA ILE A 406 -2.56 -9.21 22.95
C ILE A 406 -3.75 -10.18 22.92
N LEU A 407 -4.46 -10.28 21.80
CA LEU A 407 -5.59 -11.19 21.67
C LEU A 407 -5.16 -12.64 21.83
N VAL A 408 -4.05 -13.06 21.21
CA VAL A 408 -3.51 -14.41 21.37
C VAL A 408 -3.10 -14.68 22.82
N SER A 409 -2.36 -13.76 23.44
CA SER A 409 -1.98 -13.89 24.85
C SER A 409 -3.19 -13.99 25.78
N TRP A 410 -4.26 -13.22 25.52
CA TRP A 410 -5.49 -13.28 26.29
C TRP A 410 -6.24 -14.61 26.14
N VAL A 411 -6.31 -15.16 24.91
CA VAL A 411 -6.91 -16.48 24.66
C VAL A 411 -6.10 -17.58 25.35
N ASP A 412 -4.77 -17.53 25.27
CA ASP A 412 -3.87 -18.50 25.91
C ASP A 412 -4.00 -18.47 27.44
N HIS A 413 -4.22 -17.30 28.03
CA HIS A 413 -4.44 -17.14 29.47
C HIS A 413 -5.84 -17.61 29.93
N THR A 414 -6.84 -17.59 29.07
CA THR A 414 -8.22 -17.98 29.42
C THR A 414 -8.51 -19.47 29.24
N ASN A 415 -7.77 -20.18 28.37
CA ASN A 415 -7.92 -21.62 28.14
C ASN A 415 -6.58 -22.40 28.32
N PRO A 416 -6.11 -22.62 29.56
CA PRO A 416 -4.86 -23.33 29.82
C PRO A 416 -4.88 -24.84 29.50
N THR A 417 -6.03 -25.42 29.17
CA THR A 417 -6.24 -26.87 29.03
C THR A 417 -5.75 -27.49 27.72
N ASP A 418 -5.33 -26.71 26.72
CA ASP A 418 -4.90 -27.23 25.40
C ASP A 418 -3.37 -27.05 25.12
N GLN A 419 -2.60 -26.68 26.15
CA GLN A 419 -1.17 -26.32 26.00
C GLN A 419 -0.25 -27.46 25.56
N ARG A 420 -0.64 -28.74 25.67
CA ARG A 420 0.20 -29.87 25.24
C ARG A 420 0.09 -30.21 23.76
N THR A 421 -0.99 -29.83 23.09
CA THR A 421 -1.26 -30.25 21.70
C THR A 421 -0.81 -29.22 20.68
N PHE A 422 -0.83 -27.93 21.04
CA PHE A 422 -0.51 -26.83 20.12
C PHE A 422 1.00 -26.50 20.06
N HIS A 423 1.72 -26.67 21.17
CA HIS A 423 3.15 -26.36 21.23
C HIS A 423 4.01 -27.35 20.41
N ASP A 424 3.58 -28.61 20.33
CA ASP A 424 4.24 -29.64 19.51
C ASP A 424 3.92 -29.51 18.01
N MET A 425 2.84 -28.83 17.63
CA MET A 425 2.49 -28.60 16.22
C MET A 425 3.28 -27.45 15.57
N ILE A 426 3.69 -26.44 16.36
CA ILE A 426 4.44 -25.26 15.87
C ILE A 426 5.93 -25.56 15.70
N HIS A 427 6.46 -26.56 16.41
CA HIS A 427 7.87 -27.00 16.28
C HIS A 427 8.10 -28.09 15.22
N ALA A 428 7.07 -28.53 14.50
CA ALA A 428 7.27 -29.29 13.27
C ALA A 428 7.93 -28.38 12.22
N PRO A 429 8.99 -28.83 11.52
CA PRO A 429 9.58 -28.04 10.44
C PRO A 429 8.55 -27.94 9.31
N VAL A 430 7.79 -26.85 9.30
CA VAL A 430 6.83 -26.57 8.23
C VAL A 430 7.63 -26.41 6.94
N ALA A 431 7.47 -27.40 6.06
CA ALA A 431 8.09 -27.47 4.76
C ALA A 431 7.80 -26.20 3.95
N VAL A 432 8.86 -25.42 3.70
CA VAL A 432 9.34 -24.62 2.54
C VAL A 432 8.40 -24.20 1.38
N ALA A 433 7.11 -24.53 1.35
CA ALA A 433 6.28 -24.40 0.16
C ALA A 433 5.40 -23.14 -0.03
N PRO A 434 5.13 -22.22 0.94
CA PRO A 434 4.02 -21.32 0.67
C PRO A 434 4.42 -19.97 0.04
N TYR A 435 5.66 -19.48 0.08
CA TYR A 435 5.88 -18.04 -0.18
C TYR A 435 5.78 -17.58 -1.66
N ILE A 436 6.08 -18.41 -2.67
CA ILE A 436 5.83 -18.06 -4.10
C ILE A 436 4.36 -18.28 -4.47
N ILE A 437 3.75 -19.33 -3.92
CA ILE A 437 2.31 -19.53 -4.01
C ILE A 437 1.61 -18.36 -3.33
N ILE A 438 2.09 -17.80 -2.23
CA ILE A 438 1.43 -16.72 -1.48
C ILE A 438 1.32 -15.41 -2.26
N ILE A 439 2.27 -14.96 -3.08
CA ILE A 439 2.06 -13.68 -3.81
C ILE A 439 1.02 -13.83 -4.94
N ILE A 440 1.03 -14.96 -5.65
CA ILE A 440 0.09 -15.27 -6.74
C ILE A 440 -1.28 -15.74 -6.16
N THR A 441 -1.25 -16.44 -5.03
CA THR A 441 -2.43 -16.99 -4.35
C THR A 441 -3.05 -15.99 -3.41
N VAL A 442 -2.34 -15.01 -2.86
CA VAL A 442 -2.93 -13.87 -2.14
C VAL A 442 -3.57 -12.89 -3.12
N ALA A 443 -3.00 -12.69 -4.33
CA ALA A 443 -3.76 -12.06 -5.41
C ALA A 443 -5.03 -12.87 -5.70
N SER A 444 -4.94 -14.20 -5.82
CA SER A 444 -6.11 -15.08 -6.05
C SER A 444 -7.08 -15.18 -4.86
N CYS A 445 -6.62 -14.99 -3.61
CA CYS A 445 -7.40 -15.13 -2.39
C CYS A 445 -8.05 -13.80 -2.00
N SER A 446 -7.38 -12.66 -2.24
CA SER A 446 -8.01 -11.33 -2.24
C SER A 446 -9.05 -11.22 -3.36
N VAL A 447 -8.79 -11.80 -4.54
CA VAL A 447 -9.79 -11.97 -5.61
C VAL A 447 -10.96 -12.84 -5.15
N ARG A 448 -10.71 -14.01 -4.52
CA ARG A 448 -11.78 -14.87 -3.99
C ARG A 448 -12.55 -14.26 -2.81
N ALA A 449 -11.91 -13.51 -1.93
CA ALA A 449 -12.56 -12.81 -0.82
C ALA A 449 -13.43 -11.65 -1.33
N ALA A 450 -12.97 -10.93 -2.36
CA ALA A 450 -13.78 -9.93 -3.07
C ALA A 450 -14.95 -10.58 -3.84
N VAL A 451 -14.76 -11.74 -4.47
CA VAL A 451 -15.83 -12.53 -5.10
C VAL A 451 -16.85 -13.05 -4.06
N CYS A 452 -16.41 -13.45 -2.86
CA CYS A 452 -17.30 -13.81 -1.76
C CYS A 452 -18.11 -12.61 -1.23
N MET A 453 -17.55 -11.40 -1.19
CA MET A 453 -18.34 -10.19 -0.86
C MET A 453 -19.34 -9.84 -1.97
N TYR A 454 -19.01 -10.09 -3.23
CA TYR A 454 -19.91 -9.84 -4.38
C TYR A 454 -21.09 -10.82 -4.45
N LEU A 455 -20.95 -12.03 -3.88
CA LEU A 455 -22.03 -13.03 -3.78
C LEU A 455 -22.98 -12.79 -2.59
N VAL A 456 -22.71 -11.77 -1.76
CA VAL A 456 -23.55 -11.33 -0.63
C VAL A 456 -24.33 -10.04 -0.96
N GLN A 457 -24.16 -9.49 -2.18
CA GLN A 457 -25.05 -8.50 -2.80
C GLN A 457 -25.96 -9.19 -3.81
#